data_AF-A0AAV0W6T9-F1
#
_entry.id   AF-A0AAV0W6T9-F1
#
_cell.length_a   1.000
_cell.length_b   1.000
_cell.length_c   1.000
_cell.angle_alpha   90.00
_cell.angle_beta   90.00
_cell.angle_gamma   90.00
#
_symmetry.space_group_name_H-M   'P 1'
#
loop_
_entity.id
_entity.type
_entity.pdbx_description
1 polymer ?
#
loop_
_entity_poly.entity_id
_entity_poly.type
_entity_poly.pdbx_seq_one_letter_code
_entity_poly.pdbx_strand_id
1 'polypeptide(L)'
;MRLGKYDIQTRLTKELCQQLEINDNRPFTYRDISKVEKLLKIQIKVVNADNCCEIDYTRTENKYKVYLLKKDDHFYSIFSMSAFRERVYYCELCDTGYNNKKKHSCKKGQGQKCRLCNEKYHIQNFVSKKIYCHECNRYCVNNDCLRKHKDVCDKEY
;
A
#
# COMPACT_ATOMS: atom_id res chain seq x y z
N MET A 1 13.28 -22.29 31.18
CA MET A 1 13.09 -20.81 31.25
C MET A 1 12.59 -20.32 29.90
N ARG A 2 11.32 -19.93 29.75
CA ARG A 2 10.85 -19.25 28.54
C ARG A 2 11.28 -17.79 28.66
N LEU A 3 12.34 -17.38 27.95
CA LEU A 3 12.61 -15.97 27.71
C LEU A 3 11.35 -15.39 27.03
N GLY A 4 10.60 -14.60 27.80
CA GLY A 4 9.24 -14.22 27.46
C GLY A 4 9.20 -13.36 26.20
N LYS A 5 8.24 -13.63 25.32
CA LYS A 5 7.95 -12.91 24.06
C LYS A 5 7.94 -11.37 24.17
N TYR A 6 7.75 -10.84 25.38
CA TYR A 6 7.76 -9.42 25.73
C TYR A 6 9.16 -8.77 25.64
N ASP A 7 10.21 -9.54 25.92
CA ASP A 7 11.59 -9.06 25.95
C ASP A 7 12.12 -8.78 24.54
N ILE A 8 11.83 -9.68 23.58
CA ILE A 8 12.30 -9.53 22.20
C ILE A 8 11.63 -8.39 21.45
N GLN A 9 10.32 -8.17 21.62
CA GLN A 9 9.63 -7.04 20.98
C GLN A 9 10.16 -5.71 21.49
N THR A 10 10.34 -5.59 22.82
CA THR A 10 10.89 -4.39 23.43
C THR A 10 12.31 -4.12 22.94
N ARG A 11 13.16 -5.16 22.93
CA ARG A 11 14.54 -5.04 22.45
C ARG A 11 14.62 -4.62 20.97
N LEU A 12 13.91 -5.33 20.08
CA LEU A 12 13.91 -5.02 18.65
C LEU A 12 13.31 -3.64 18.35
N THR A 13 12.30 -3.21 19.13
CA THR A 13 11.73 -1.85 18.99
C THR A 13 12.77 -0.80 19.36
N LYS A 14 13.52 -0.99 20.45
CA LYS A 14 14.61 -0.07 20.84
C LYS A 14 15.72 -0.01 19.79
N GLU A 15 16.14 -1.15 19.25
CA GLU A 15 17.13 -1.23 18.17
C GLU A 15 16.64 -0.49 16.91
N LEU A 16 15.36 -0.68 16.53
CA LEU A 16 14.75 0.02 15.40
C LEU A 16 14.70 1.53 15.62
N CYS A 17 14.25 1.99 16.80
CA CYS A 17 14.21 3.41 17.13
C CYS A 17 15.59 4.05 17.10
N GLN A 18 16.62 3.34 17.60
CA GLN A 18 18.01 3.79 17.56
C GLN A 18 18.51 3.95 16.12
N GLN A 19 18.22 2.99 15.22
CA GLN A 19 18.58 3.09 13.80
C GLN A 19 17.86 4.22 13.06
N LEU A 20 16.70 4.65 13.57
CA LEU A 20 15.89 5.73 12.99
C LEU A 20 16.14 7.10 13.64
N GLU A 21 17.03 7.16 14.62
CA GLU A 21 17.32 8.35 15.44
C GLU A 21 16.06 8.93 16.10
N ILE A 22 15.14 8.04 16.53
CA ILE A 22 13.93 8.40 17.27
C ILE A 22 14.19 8.11 18.75
N ASN A 23 14.52 9.16 19.50
CA ASN A 23 14.92 9.06 20.91
C ASN A 23 13.91 9.72 21.86
N ASP A 24 12.78 10.19 21.34
CA ASP A 24 11.69 10.78 22.11
C ASP A 24 10.59 9.75 22.42
N ASN A 25 9.77 10.04 23.43
CA ASN A 25 8.61 9.22 23.81
C ASN A 25 7.33 9.62 23.08
N ARG A 26 7.45 10.33 21.96
CA ARG A 26 6.27 10.75 21.20
C ARG A 26 5.67 9.56 20.45
N PRO A 27 4.38 9.63 20.08
CA PRO A 27 3.75 8.67 19.18
C PRO A 27 4.44 8.61 17.80
N PHE A 28 4.46 7.41 17.21
CA PHE A 28 4.92 7.22 15.84
C PHE A 28 3.96 7.91 14.85
N THR A 29 4.52 8.56 13.84
CA THR A 29 3.75 9.22 12.77
C THR A 29 3.89 8.47 11.45
N TYR A 30 3.09 8.82 10.46
CA TYR A 30 3.24 8.31 9.08
C TYR A 30 4.60 8.65 8.46
N ARG A 31 5.27 9.70 8.94
CA ARG A 31 6.64 10.01 8.54
C ARG A 31 7.63 8.98 9.08
N ASP A 32 7.46 8.54 10.33
CA ASP A 32 8.30 7.52 10.95
C ASP A 32 8.06 6.15 10.30
N ILE A 33 6.80 5.79 10.05
CA ILE A 33 6.43 4.60 9.27
C ILE A 33 7.15 4.59 7.92
N SER A 34 7.18 5.72 7.21
CA SER A 34 7.90 5.81 5.93
C SER A 34 9.41 5.58 6.06
N LYS A 35 10.03 5.98 7.19
CA LYS A 35 11.45 5.68 7.45
C LYS A 35 11.64 4.19 7.73
N VAL A 36 10.74 3.57 8.52
CA VAL A 36 10.76 2.12 8.79
C VAL A 36 10.65 1.32 7.50
N GLU A 37 9.72 1.66 6.60
CA GLU A 37 9.57 1.01 5.29
C GLU A 37 10.88 1.02 4.49
N LYS A 38 11.57 2.17 4.46
CA LYS A 38 12.85 2.31 3.74
C LYS A 38 13.97 1.50 4.39
N LEU A 39 14.09 1.58 5.71
CA LEU A 39 15.13 0.89 6.47
C LEU A 39 15.01 -0.63 6.35
N LEU A 40 13.80 -1.16 6.53
CA LEU A 40 13.53 -2.59 6.51
C LEU A 40 13.22 -3.14 5.11
N LYS A 41 13.08 -2.26 4.11
CA LYS A 41 12.71 -2.61 2.73
C LYS A 41 11.41 -3.41 2.63
N ILE A 42 10.39 -2.95 3.36
CA ILE A 42 9.03 -3.53 3.40
C ILE A 42 7.99 -2.48 2.99
N GLN A 43 6.74 -2.91 2.77
CA GLN A 43 5.58 -2.03 2.64
C GLN A 43 4.73 -2.15 3.90
N ILE A 44 4.33 -1.00 4.46
CA ILE A 44 3.40 -0.90 5.57
C ILE A 44 2.09 -0.33 5.04
N LYS A 45 0.99 -1.02 5.34
CA LYS A 45 -0.38 -0.54 5.07
C LYS A 45 -1.06 -0.24 6.39
N VAL A 46 -1.50 1.00 6.58
CA VAL A 46 -2.27 1.39 7.77
C VAL A 46 -3.75 1.42 7.41
N VAL A 47 -4.53 0.73 8.20
CA VAL A 47 -5.99 0.77 8.23
C VAL A 47 -6.41 1.69 9.37
N ASN A 48 -7.35 2.59 9.16
CA ASN A 48 -7.78 3.55 10.17
C ASN A 48 -9.16 3.16 10.72
N ALA A 49 -9.20 2.79 12.00
CA ALA A 49 -10.43 2.40 12.69
C ALA A 49 -11.46 3.54 12.74
N ASP A 50 -10.98 4.78 12.84
CA ASP A 50 -11.81 5.98 12.95
C ASP A 50 -12.33 6.45 11.59
N ASN A 51 -11.81 5.88 10.49
CA ASN A 51 -12.24 6.13 9.12
C ASN A 51 -12.77 4.84 8.47
N CYS A 52 -13.82 4.25 9.03
CA CYS A 52 -14.51 3.08 8.50
C CYS A 52 -13.60 1.87 8.18
N CYS A 53 -12.48 1.74 8.89
CA CYS A 53 -11.45 0.74 8.61
C CYS A 53 -10.95 0.80 7.16
N GLU A 54 -10.83 1.97 6.57
CA GLU A 54 -10.19 2.15 5.25
C GLU A 54 -8.68 2.24 5.36
N ILE A 55 -7.97 1.96 4.27
CA ILE A 55 -6.52 2.16 4.21
C ILE A 55 -6.25 3.64 3.99
N ASP A 56 -5.63 4.29 4.97
CA ASP A 56 -5.31 5.72 4.93
C ASP A 56 -3.81 6.00 4.78
N TYR A 57 -2.98 4.95 4.84
CA TYR A 57 -1.57 5.00 4.48
C TYR A 57 -1.14 3.77 3.68
N THR A 58 -0.53 4.02 2.53
CA THR A 58 0.26 3.02 1.79
C THR A 58 1.24 3.73 0.85
N ARG A 59 2.38 3.11 0.59
CA ARG A 59 3.40 3.62 -0.35
C ARG A 59 3.74 2.56 -1.41
N THR A 60 5.01 2.56 -1.84
CA THR A 60 5.54 1.69 -2.88
C THR A 60 5.22 0.23 -2.59
N GLU A 61 4.68 -0.46 -3.59
CA GLU A 61 4.37 -1.88 -3.51
C GLU A 61 5.62 -2.69 -3.19
N ASN A 62 5.50 -3.62 -2.24
CA ASN A 62 6.57 -4.54 -1.87
C ASN A 62 6.03 -5.97 -1.71
N LYS A 63 6.90 -6.95 -1.91
CA LYS A 63 6.63 -8.36 -1.62
C LYS A 63 6.35 -8.59 -0.14
N TYR A 64 7.09 -7.91 0.74
CA TYR A 64 6.95 -8.03 2.19
C TYR A 64 6.02 -6.93 2.70
N LYS A 65 4.84 -7.34 3.19
CA LYS A 65 3.80 -6.43 3.66
C LYS A 65 3.53 -6.61 5.15
N VAL A 66 3.38 -5.49 5.84
CA VAL A 66 2.90 -5.43 7.23
C VAL A 66 1.63 -4.57 7.25
N TYR A 67 0.61 -5.05 7.95
CA TYR A 67 -0.65 -4.34 8.10
C TYR A 67 -0.80 -3.87 9.54
N LEU A 68 -1.11 -2.58 9.71
CA LEU A 68 -1.34 -1.96 11.01
C LEU A 68 -2.76 -1.40 11.06
N LEU A 69 -3.42 -1.52 12.21
CA LEU A 69 -4.65 -0.81 12.52
C LEU A 69 -4.28 0.42 13.37
N LYS A 70 -4.52 1.62 12.86
CA LYS A 70 -4.50 2.83 13.65
C LYS A 70 -5.85 3.02 14.32
N LYS A 71 -5.81 3.25 15.62
CA LYS A 71 -6.96 3.69 16.41
C LYS A 71 -6.45 4.74 17.39
N ASP A 72 -7.05 5.93 17.37
CA ASP A 72 -6.55 7.09 18.10
C ASP A 72 -5.08 7.36 17.73
N ASP A 73 -4.17 7.26 18.71
CA ASP A 73 -2.73 7.52 18.56
C ASP A 73 -1.88 6.24 18.70
N HIS A 74 -2.51 5.07 18.53
CA HIS A 74 -1.85 3.77 18.67
C HIS A 74 -2.00 2.90 17.42
N PHE A 75 -0.98 2.08 17.16
CA PHE A 75 -0.95 1.12 16.06
C PHE A 75 -0.97 -0.31 16.59
N TYR A 76 -1.97 -1.07 16.18
CA TYR A 76 -2.08 -2.50 16.44
C TYR A 76 -1.67 -3.30 15.21
N SER A 77 -1.05 -4.45 15.39
CA SER A 77 -0.72 -5.35 14.27
C SER A 77 -1.95 -6.09 13.74
N ILE A 78 -2.15 -6.09 12.43
CA ILE A 78 -3.14 -6.94 11.76
C ILE A 78 -2.40 -8.15 11.17
N PHE A 79 -2.62 -9.33 11.74
CA PHE A 79 -1.96 -10.56 11.28
C PHE A 79 -2.58 -11.17 10.02
N SER A 80 -3.87 -10.92 9.79
CA SER A 80 -4.60 -11.43 8.63
C SER A 80 -5.64 -10.42 8.18
N MET A 81 -5.43 -9.87 6.99
CA MET A 81 -6.39 -8.95 6.38
C MET A 81 -7.70 -9.64 5.97
N SER A 82 -7.67 -10.93 5.65
CA SER A 82 -8.90 -11.68 5.36
C SER A 82 -9.74 -11.84 6.62
N ALA A 83 -9.12 -12.20 7.75
CA ALA A 83 -9.79 -12.28 9.05
C ALA A 83 -10.31 -10.91 9.49
N PHE A 84 -9.48 -9.86 9.39
CA PHE A 84 -9.87 -8.49 9.74
C PHE A 84 -11.06 -7.97 8.91
N ARG A 85 -11.17 -8.38 7.64
CA ARG A 85 -12.30 -8.03 6.76
C ARG A 85 -13.50 -8.97 6.88
N GLU A 86 -13.43 -9.99 7.73
CA GLU A 86 -14.44 -11.05 7.84
C GLU A 86 -14.74 -11.74 6.50
N ARG A 87 -13.68 -12.02 5.73
CA ARG A 87 -13.76 -12.68 4.43
C ARG A 87 -12.82 -13.87 4.36
N VAL A 88 -13.13 -14.81 3.46
CA VAL A 88 -12.30 -15.99 3.25
C VAL A 88 -10.95 -15.62 2.62
N TYR A 89 -10.97 -14.65 1.71
CA TYR A 89 -9.79 -14.20 0.97
C TYR A 89 -9.65 -12.67 1.02
N TYR A 90 -8.43 -12.21 0.80
CA TYR A 90 -8.09 -10.79 0.71
C TYR A 90 -7.28 -10.54 -0.55
N CYS A 91 -7.60 -9.48 -1.27
CA CYS A 91 -6.82 -9.05 -2.43
C CYS A 91 -5.89 -7.91 -2.02
N GLU A 92 -4.58 -8.17 -2.00
CA GLU A 92 -3.59 -7.15 -1.63
C GLU A 92 -3.47 -6.00 -2.64
N LEU A 93 -3.92 -6.21 -3.88
CA LEU A 93 -3.81 -5.24 -4.96
C LEU A 93 -4.93 -4.17 -4.90
N CYS A 94 -6.16 -4.59 -4.57
CA CYS A 94 -7.31 -3.69 -4.47
C CYS A 94 -7.87 -3.53 -3.07
N ASP A 95 -7.21 -4.13 -2.08
CA ASP A 95 -7.50 -4.04 -0.66
C ASP A 95 -8.92 -4.45 -0.25
N THR A 96 -9.49 -5.37 -1.03
CA THR A 96 -10.87 -5.84 -0.88
C THR A 96 -10.88 -7.29 -0.42
N GLY A 97 -11.66 -7.59 0.62
CA GLY A 97 -11.96 -8.95 1.04
C GLY A 97 -13.06 -9.58 0.17
N TYR A 98 -12.98 -10.88 -0.09
CA TYR A 98 -13.95 -11.62 -0.90
C TYR A 98 -14.07 -13.09 -0.47
N ASN A 99 -15.23 -13.71 -0.76
CA ASN A 99 -15.50 -15.09 -0.31
C ASN A 99 -15.34 -16.13 -1.42
N ASN A 100 -15.35 -15.74 -2.69
CA ASN A 100 -15.26 -16.67 -3.81
C ASN A 100 -14.17 -16.21 -4.80
N LYS A 101 -13.13 -17.04 -4.97
CA LYS A 101 -12.00 -16.76 -5.86
C LYS A 101 -12.41 -16.50 -7.31
N LYS A 102 -13.44 -17.17 -7.81
CA LYS A 102 -13.89 -17.04 -9.20
C LYS A 102 -14.72 -15.78 -9.45
N LYS A 103 -15.32 -15.20 -8.40
CA LYS A 103 -16.17 -14.00 -8.50
C LYS A 103 -15.42 -12.71 -8.17
N HIS A 104 -14.19 -12.80 -7.68
CA HIS A 104 -13.39 -11.61 -7.41
C HIS A 104 -12.92 -10.99 -8.73
N SER A 105 -13.54 -9.89 -9.12
CA SER A 105 -13.01 -8.99 -10.14
C SER A 105 -12.18 -7.92 -9.46
N CYS A 106 -10.85 -8.03 -9.60
CA CYS A 106 -9.94 -7.10 -8.98
C CYS A 106 -10.04 -5.73 -9.67
N LYS A 107 -10.39 -4.68 -8.91
CA LYS A 107 -10.48 -3.32 -9.43
C LYS A 107 -9.12 -2.67 -9.71
N LYS A 108 -8.03 -3.30 -9.24
CA LYS A 108 -6.63 -2.83 -9.38
C LYS A 108 -5.71 -4.04 -9.56
N GLY A 109 -5.00 -4.23 -10.68
CA GLY A 109 -4.01 -5.32 -10.79
C GLY A 109 -3.80 -5.97 -12.17
N GLN A 110 -2.79 -6.83 -12.26
CA GLN A 110 -2.38 -7.58 -13.47
C GLN A 110 -3.54 -8.46 -13.96
N GLY A 111 -4.23 -8.00 -14.99
CA GLY A 111 -5.45 -8.63 -15.53
C GLY A 111 -6.50 -7.58 -15.92
N GLN A 112 -6.46 -6.41 -15.32
CA GLN A 112 -7.15 -5.22 -15.82
C GLN A 112 -6.28 -4.57 -16.91
N LYS A 113 -6.93 -4.07 -17.97
CA LYS A 113 -6.25 -3.22 -18.95
C LYS A 113 -6.26 -1.78 -18.43
N CYS A 114 -5.15 -1.07 -18.60
CA CYS A 114 -5.12 0.37 -18.42
C CYS A 114 -6.08 0.98 -19.44
N ARG A 115 -7.02 1.82 -18.99
CA ARG A 115 -7.99 2.48 -19.88
C ARG A 115 -7.36 3.52 -20.82
N LEU A 116 -6.10 3.89 -20.60
CA LEU A 116 -5.38 4.86 -21.42
C LEU A 116 -4.55 4.18 -22.51
N CYS A 117 -3.77 3.16 -22.16
CA CYS A 117 -2.86 2.49 -23.10
C CYS A 117 -3.25 1.05 -23.45
N ASN A 118 -4.40 0.56 -22.97
CA ASN A 118 -4.94 -0.80 -23.19
C ASN A 118 -4.01 -1.97 -22.77
N GLU A 119 -2.94 -1.65 -22.06
CA GLU A 119 -1.92 -2.58 -21.58
C GLU A 119 -2.18 -3.05 -20.16
N LYS A 120 -1.35 -3.93 -19.62
CA LYS A 120 -1.51 -4.41 -18.23
C LYS A 120 -1.63 -3.21 -17.27
N TYR A 121 -2.58 -3.30 -16.34
CA TYR A 121 -2.86 -2.29 -15.33
C TYR A 121 -1.57 -1.76 -14.68
N HIS A 122 -1.42 -0.43 -14.71
CA HIS A 122 -0.34 0.24 -14.00
C HIS A 122 -0.74 0.45 -12.54
N ILE A 123 0.09 0.00 -11.62
CA ILE A 123 -0.04 0.38 -10.21
C ILE A 123 0.23 1.88 -10.11
N GLN A 124 -0.80 2.66 -9.78
CA GLN A 124 -0.65 4.11 -9.59
C GLN A 124 0.15 4.35 -8.32
N ASN A 125 1.39 4.82 -8.47
CA ASN A 125 2.15 5.35 -7.37
C ASN A 125 1.71 6.81 -7.17
N PHE A 126 1.04 7.11 -6.05
CA PHE A 126 0.55 8.47 -5.76
C PHE A 126 1.67 9.50 -5.57
N VAL A 127 2.93 9.05 -5.47
CA VAL A 127 4.12 9.92 -5.36
C VAL A 127 4.72 10.26 -6.74
N SER A 128 4.48 9.44 -7.77
CA SER A 128 5.05 9.71 -9.10
C SER A 128 4.27 10.81 -9.83
N LYS A 129 4.99 11.77 -10.41
CA LYS A 129 4.39 12.78 -11.30
C LYS A 129 3.67 12.08 -12.46
N LYS A 130 2.38 12.35 -12.60
CA LYS A 130 1.60 11.97 -13.78
C LYS A 130 2.14 12.71 -15.00
N ILE A 131 2.11 12.07 -16.16
CA ILE A 131 2.64 12.64 -17.41
C ILE A 131 1.47 13.03 -18.29
N TYR A 132 1.48 14.25 -18.80
CA TYR A 132 0.40 14.78 -19.63
C TYR A 132 0.58 14.35 -21.09
N CYS A 133 -0.51 13.88 -21.71
CA CYS A 133 -0.58 13.62 -23.15
C CYS A 133 -1.23 14.82 -23.83
N HIS A 134 -0.49 15.49 -24.72
CA HIS A 134 -0.97 16.67 -25.45
C HIS A 134 -1.92 16.34 -26.61
N GLU A 135 -2.00 15.08 -27.04
CA GLU A 135 -2.84 14.67 -28.19
C GLU A 135 -4.31 14.42 -27.81
N CYS A 136 -4.58 13.95 -26.58
CA CYS A 136 -5.94 13.67 -26.11
C CYS A 136 -6.28 14.37 -24.78
N ASN A 137 -5.40 15.25 -24.30
CA ASN A 137 -5.55 16.02 -23.07
C ASN A 137 -5.74 15.17 -21.79
N ARG A 138 -5.25 13.92 -21.77
CA ARG A 138 -5.33 13.00 -20.61
C ARG A 138 -3.98 12.81 -19.91
N TYR A 139 -4.01 12.40 -18.64
CA TYR A 139 -2.81 12.13 -17.83
C TYR A 139 -2.46 10.63 -17.79
N CYS A 140 -1.33 10.26 -18.37
CA CYS A 140 -0.74 8.93 -18.30
C CYS A 140 -0.06 8.68 -16.93
N VAL A 141 -0.04 7.40 -16.52
CA VAL A 141 0.44 7.00 -15.18
C VAL A 141 1.97 7.15 -15.03
N ASN A 142 2.72 6.87 -16.09
CA ASN A 142 4.18 7.01 -16.18
C ASN A 142 4.63 7.04 -17.65
N ASN A 143 5.94 7.12 -17.91
CA ASN A 143 6.50 7.19 -19.26
C ASN A 143 6.17 5.96 -20.11
N ASP A 144 6.15 4.76 -19.52
CA ASP A 144 5.78 3.55 -20.24
C ASP A 144 4.30 3.57 -20.66
N CYS A 145 3.42 4.04 -19.78
CA CYS A 145 2.01 4.24 -20.08
C CYS A 145 1.84 5.24 -21.24
N LEU A 146 2.57 6.37 -21.23
CA LEU A 146 2.51 7.36 -22.31
C LEU A 146 3.02 6.79 -23.65
N ARG A 147 4.16 6.08 -23.64
CA ARG A 147 4.73 5.48 -24.84
C ARG A 147 3.73 4.56 -25.54
N LYS A 148 3.11 3.66 -24.78
CA LYS A 148 2.13 2.71 -25.32
C LYS A 148 0.77 3.36 -25.59
N HIS A 149 0.42 4.41 -24.86
CA HIS A 149 -0.79 5.19 -25.11
C HIS A 149 -0.75 5.84 -26.50
N LYS A 150 0.41 6.27 -27.00
CA LYS A 150 0.54 6.84 -28.35
C LYS A 150 -0.03 5.95 -29.46
N ASP A 151 0.05 4.63 -29.30
CA ASP A 151 -0.42 3.65 -30.29
C ASP A 151 -1.95 3.45 -30.28
N VAL A 152 -2.61 3.81 -29.17
CA VAL A 152 -4.07 3.65 -28.97
C VAL A 152 -4.74 4.97 -28.56
N CYS A 153 -4.07 6.09 -28.82
CA CYS A 153 -4.53 7.42 -28.43
C CYS A 153 -5.65 7.85 -29.36
N ASP A 154 -6.88 7.91 -28.85
CA ASP A 154 -7.99 8.53 -29.56
C ASP A 154 -7.74 10.06 -29.63
N LYS A 155 -7.42 10.55 -30.83
CA LYS A 155 -7.10 11.97 -31.11
C LYS A 155 -8.34 12.87 -31.21
N GLU A 156 -9.49 12.38 -30.80
CA GLU A 156 -10.78 13.06 -30.95
C GLU A 156 -11.08 13.85 -29.67
N TYR A 157 -10.47 15.03 -29.54
CA TYR A 157 -10.99 16.20 -28.79
C TYR A 157 -10.37 17.49 -29.33
#